data_AF-M1DAV5-F1
#
_entry.id   AF-M1DAV5-F1
#
_cell.length_a   1.000
_cell.length_b   1.000
_cell.length_c   1.000
_cell.angle_alpha   90.00
_cell.angle_beta   90.00
_cell.angle_gamma   90.00
#
_symmetry.space_group_name_H-M   'P 1'
#
loop_
_entity.id
_entity.type
_entity.pdbx_description
1 polymer ?
#
loop_
_entity_poly.entity_id
_entity_poly.type
_entity_poly.pdbx_seq_one_letter_code
_entity_poly.pdbx_strand_id
1 'polypeptide(L)'
;MLPWMKKSIEKSEARIEAVVDRKIQAVHWRIYSFELRVMERPQPRPTVDLNTFQAELAKLRTDVNALTVVEEAIPEPTPERMRDELEKGETEFEVAQQQSILDEELRQQRVIELVVGASGSRSTTDYVPTTVKGVTDGVSLADPASSRQPDPPTS
;
A
#
# COMPACT_ATOMS: atom_id res chain seq x y z
N MET A 1 -13.77 -13.13 1.93
CA MET A 1 -12.67 -12.95 0.96
C MET A 1 -11.36 -13.24 1.67
N LEU A 2 -10.45 -14.05 1.12
CA LEU A 2 -9.18 -14.35 1.78
C LEU A 2 -8.25 -13.11 1.75
N PRO A 3 -7.44 -12.87 2.80
CA PRO A 3 -6.61 -11.66 2.89
C PRO A 3 -5.66 -11.44 1.70
N TRP A 4 -5.07 -12.52 1.17
CA TRP A 4 -4.20 -12.48 0.00
C TRP A 4 -4.93 -12.00 -1.27
N MET A 5 -6.20 -12.39 -1.41
CA MET A 5 -7.01 -12.05 -2.57
C MET A 5 -7.36 -10.56 -2.55
N LYS A 6 -7.63 -9.98 -1.37
CA LYS A 6 -7.88 -8.53 -1.22
C LYS A 6 -6.65 -7.72 -1.64
N LYS A 7 -5.46 -8.10 -1.17
CA LYS A 7 -4.20 -7.46 -1.52
C LYS A 7 -3.91 -7.53 -3.03
N SER A 8 -4.27 -8.65 -3.67
CA SER A 8 -4.12 -8.81 -5.13
C SER A 8 -5.04 -7.88 -5.92
N ILE A 9 -6.29 -7.69 -5.47
CA ILE A 9 -7.23 -6.77 -6.11
C ILE A 9 -6.71 -5.33 -6.00
N GLU A 10 -6.38 -4.88 -4.79
CA GLU A 10 -5.85 -3.52 -4.56
C GLU A 10 -4.60 -3.25 -5.41
N LYS A 11 -3.69 -4.24 -5.53
CA LYS A 11 -2.50 -4.13 -6.39
C LYS A 11 -2.86 -4.03 -7.88
N SER A 12 -3.86 -4.77 -8.34
CA SER A 12 -4.31 -4.71 -9.73
C SER A 12 -5.01 -3.39 -10.07
N GLU A 13 -5.80 -2.85 -9.14
CA GLU A 13 -6.48 -1.55 -9.27
C GLU A 13 -5.45 -0.41 -9.35
N ALA A 14 -4.48 -0.37 -8.43
CA ALA A 14 -3.43 0.65 -8.44
C ALA A 14 -2.61 0.64 -9.74
N ARG A 15 -2.40 -0.54 -10.35
CA ARG A 15 -1.73 -0.64 -11.66
C ARG A 15 -2.56 -0.06 -12.79
N ILE A 16 -3.87 -0.34 -12.81
CA ILE A 16 -4.79 0.20 -13.83
C ILE A 16 -4.88 1.72 -13.69
N GLU A 17 -5.01 2.23 -12.47
CA GLU A 17 -5.04 3.67 -12.18
C GLU A 17 -3.77 4.36 -12.70
N ALA A 18 -2.59 3.81 -12.41
CA ALA A 18 -1.33 4.35 -12.92
C ALA A 18 -1.23 4.38 -14.46
N VAL A 19 -1.79 3.38 -15.15
CA VAL A 19 -1.85 3.35 -16.62
C VAL A 19 -2.80 4.43 -17.15
N VAL A 20 -3.95 4.60 -16.51
CA VAL A 20 -4.93 5.63 -16.87
C VAL A 20 -4.35 7.03 -16.66
N ASP A 21 -3.70 7.29 -15.53
CA ASP A 21 -3.05 8.57 -15.26
C ASP A 21 -1.97 8.90 -16.29
N ARG A 22 -1.14 7.92 -16.64
CA ARG A 22 -0.11 8.09 -17.68
C ARG A 22 -0.74 8.48 -19.03
N LYS A 23 -1.89 7.90 -19.38
CA LYS A 23 -2.61 8.26 -20.61
C LYS A 23 -3.23 9.64 -20.55
N ILE A 24 -3.85 9.99 -19.43
CA ILE A 24 -4.41 11.33 -19.21
C ILE A 24 -3.31 12.38 -19.39
N GLN A 25 -2.14 12.17 -18.78
CA GLN A 25 -0.99 13.05 -18.92
C GLN A 25 -0.50 13.13 -20.38
N ALA A 26 -0.43 12.00 -21.09
CA ALA A 26 -0.01 11.99 -22.49
C ALA A 26 -0.98 12.74 -23.41
N VAL A 27 -2.29 12.60 -23.19
CA VAL A 27 -3.32 13.36 -23.92
C VAL A 27 -3.21 14.85 -23.60
N HIS A 28 -3.09 15.20 -22.33
CA HIS A 28 -2.94 16.58 -21.88
C HIS A 28 -1.73 17.26 -22.54
N TRP A 29 -0.59 16.57 -22.59
CA TRP A 29 0.60 17.06 -23.28
C TRP A 29 0.38 17.32 -24.78
N ARG A 30 -0.37 16.44 -25.47
CA ARG A 30 -0.67 16.60 -26.90
C ARG A 30 -1.57 17.80 -27.18
N ILE A 31 -2.55 18.03 -26.30
CA ILE A 31 -3.42 19.21 -26.37
C ILE A 31 -2.59 20.47 -26.14
N TYR A 32 -1.77 20.52 -25.09
CA TYR A 32 -0.90 21.65 -24.80
C TYR A 32 0.05 21.97 -25.99
N SER A 33 0.64 20.93 -26.58
CA SER A 33 1.49 21.06 -27.77
C SER A 33 0.74 21.59 -28.99
N PHE A 34 -0.55 21.25 -29.13
CA PHE A 34 -1.42 21.75 -30.19
C PHE A 34 -1.76 23.22 -29.96
N GLU A 35 -2.13 23.60 -28.74
CA GLU A 35 -2.42 24.99 -28.35
C GLU A 35 -1.22 25.91 -28.64
N LEU A 36 -0.01 25.49 -28.26
CA LEU A 36 1.22 26.23 -28.58
C LEU A 36 1.38 26.46 -30.09
N ARG A 37 1.18 25.43 -30.91
CA ARG A 37 1.29 25.55 -32.39
C ARG A 37 0.21 26.45 -32.99
N VAL A 38 -0.97 26.48 -32.41
CA VAL A 38 -2.06 27.38 -32.85
C VAL A 38 -1.73 28.82 -32.44
N MET A 39 -1.16 29.03 -31.26
CA MET A 39 -0.86 30.35 -30.70
C MET A 39 0.42 31.00 -31.25
N GLU A 40 1.46 30.23 -31.56
CA GLU A 40 2.73 30.73 -32.11
C GLU A 40 2.67 31.11 -33.60
N ARG A 41 1.49 31.00 -34.25
CA ARG A 41 1.37 31.42 -35.65
C ARG A 41 1.63 32.93 -35.79
N PRO A 42 2.49 33.35 -36.74
CA PRO A 42 2.75 34.76 -37.00
C PRO A 42 1.48 35.51 -37.39
N GLN A 43 1.07 36.50 -36.58
CA GLN A 43 0.12 37.54 -37.00
C GLN A 43 0.86 38.52 -37.94
N PRO A 44 0.31 38.92 -39.11
CA PRO A 44 -1.09 39.28 -39.30
C PRO A 44 -1.74 38.77 -40.62
N ARG A 45 -2.91 38.11 -40.56
CA ARG A 45 -4.05 38.30 -41.50
C ARG A 45 -5.29 37.49 -41.07
N PRO A 46 -6.50 38.02 -41.31
CA PRO A 46 -7.75 37.58 -40.67
C PRO A 46 -8.42 36.41 -41.42
N THR A 47 -7.65 35.37 -41.72
CA THR A 47 -8.24 34.11 -42.18
C THR A 47 -7.32 33.00 -41.69
N VAL A 48 -7.66 32.44 -40.53
CA VAL A 48 -7.09 31.14 -40.14
C VAL A 48 -7.35 30.22 -41.33
N ASP A 49 -6.32 29.79 -42.04
CA ASP A 49 -6.50 28.86 -43.14
C ASP A 49 -7.12 27.57 -42.58
N LEU A 50 -8.40 27.35 -42.91
CA LEU A 50 -9.18 26.21 -42.43
C LEU A 50 -8.47 24.91 -42.81
N ASN A 51 -7.79 24.87 -43.96
CA ASN A 51 -7.08 23.69 -44.41
C ASN A 51 -5.89 23.36 -43.48
N THR A 52 -5.09 24.36 -43.13
CA THR A 52 -4.00 24.16 -42.15
C THR A 52 -4.54 23.79 -40.75
N PHE A 53 -5.66 24.37 -40.31
CA PHE A 53 -6.29 23.97 -39.04
C PHE A 53 -6.79 22.52 -39.07
N GLN A 54 -7.41 22.09 -40.17
CA GLN A 54 -7.83 20.71 -40.38
C GLN A 54 -6.64 19.73 -40.37
N ALA A 55 -5.51 20.10 -40.99
CA ALA A 55 -4.29 19.28 -40.97
C ALA A 55 -3.74 19.10 -39.54
N GLU A 56 -3.70 20.16 -38.73
CA GLU A 56 -3.28 20.06 -37.32
C GLU A 56 -4.26 19.22 -36.48
N LEU A 57 -5.57 19.30 -36.74
CA LEU A 57 -6.55 18.43 -36.09
C LEU A 57 -6.40 16.95 -36.49
N ALA A 58 -6.14 16.66 -37.77
CA ALA A 58 -5.90 15.31 -38.25
C ALA A 58 -4.64 14.71 -37.61
N LYS A 59 -3.59 15.52 -37.44
CA LYS A 59 -2.38 15.13 -36.72
C LYS A 59 -2.65 14.86 -35.24
N LEU A 60 -3.39 15.74 -34.55
CA LEU A 60 -3.76 15.53 -33.14
C LEU A 60 -4.56 14.23 -32.95
N ARG A 61 -5.50 13.94 -33.85
CA ARG A 61 -6.25 12.67 -33.84
C ARG A 61 -5.33 11.47 -34.01
N THR A 62 -4.38 11.53 -34.94
CA THR A 62 -3.41 10.45 -35.17
C THR A 62 -2.53 10.23 -33.93
N ASP A 63 -2.05 11.31 -33.32
CA ASP A 63 -1.24 11.26 -32.11
C ASP A 63 -2.00 10.65 -30.92
N VAL A 64 -3.28 11.00 -30.74
CA VAL A 64 -4.14 10.43 -29.67
C VAL A 64 -4.46 8.96 -29.96
N ASN A 65 -4.75 8.59 -31.20
CA ASN A 65 -4.98 7.20 -31.60
C ASN A 65 -3.72 6.33 -31.41
N ALA A 66 -2.52 6.88 -31.58
CA ALA A 66 -1.29 6.13 -31.29
C ALA A 66 -1.17 5.76 -29.80
N LEU A 67 -1.74 6.56 -28.89
CA LEU A 67 -1.73 6.28 -27.45
C LEU A 67 -2.65 5.12 -27.06
N THR A 68 -3.71 4.85 -27.84
CA THR A 68 -4.61 3.72 -27.59
C THR A 68 -4.02 2.39 -28.10
N VAL A 69 -3.19 2.43 -29.14
CA VAL A 69 -2.56 1.24 -29.73
C VAL A 69 -1.39 0.71 -28.88
N VAL A 70 -0.68 1.56 -28.15
CA VAL A 70 0.47 1.16 -27.30
C VAL A 70 0.06 0.24 -26.13
N GLU A 71 -1.23 0.16 -25.80
CA GLU A 71 -1.75 -0.61 -24.67
C GLU A 71 -1.94 -2.11 -24.92
N GLU A 72 -1.98 -2.57 -26.17
CA GLU A 72 -2.13 -4.01 -26.45
C GLU A 72 -0.87 -4.83 -26.07
N ALA A 73 0.22 -4.16 -25.71
CA ALA A 73 1.47 -4.76 -25.25
C ALA A 73 1.64 -4.76 -23.71
N ILE A 74 0.56 -4.58 -22.94
CA ILE A 74 0.59 -4.97 -21.51
C ILE A 74 0.66 -6.50 -21.50
N PRO A 75 1.73 -7.12 -20.95
CA PRO A 75 1.75 -8.56 -20.80
C PRO A 75 0.56 -8.97 -19.95
N GLU A 76 -0.37 -9.68 -20.56
CA GLU A 76 -1.28 -10.54 -19.81
C GLU A 76 -0.37 -11.40 -18.91
N PRO A 77 -0.55 -11.36 -17.57
CA PRO A 77 0.29 -12.18 -16.72
C PRO A 77 -0.04 -13.63 -17.03
N THR A 78 0.81 -14.28 -17.83
CA THR A 78 0.74 -15.70 -18.08
C THR A 78 0.73 -16.38 -16.69
N PRO A 79 -0.31 -17.15 -16.34
CA PRO A 79 -0.46 -17.69 -14.99
C PRO A 79 0.73 -18.56 -14.55
N GLU A 80 1.54 -19.03 -15.50
CA GLU A 80 2.79 -19.77 -15.26
C GLU A 80 3.86 -18.91 -14.58
N ARG A 81 3.99 -17.61 -14.90
CA ARG A 81 5.05 -16.75 -14.33
C ARG A 81 4.74 -16.26 -12.91
N MET A 82 3.47 -16.21 -12.53
CA MET A 82 3.06 -15.86 -11.16
C MET A 82 3.30 -17.01 -10.17
N ARG A 83 3.29 -18.27 -10.65
CA ARG A 83 3.52 -19.46 -9.83
C ARG A 83 4.97 -19.55 -9.34
N ASP A 84 5.91 -19.29 -10.23
CA ASP A 84 7.35 -19.34 -9.91
C ASP A 84 7.79 -18.22 -8.94
N GLU A 85 7.21 -17.02 -9.03
CA GLU A 85 7.51 -15.94 -8.07
C GLU A 85 6.80 -16.11 -6.71
N LEU A 86 5.65 -16.79 -6.68
CA LEU A 86 4.96 -17.14 -5.43
C LEU A 86 5.75 -18.20 -4.65
N GLU A 87 6.24 -19.25 -5.32
CA GLU A 87 7.06 -20.30 -4.68
C GLU A 87 8.39 -19.74 -4.12
N LYS A 88 9.00 -18.79 -4.82
CA LYS A 88 10.24 -18.16 -4.36
C LYS A 88 10.03 -17.17 -3.21
N GLY A 89 8.93 -16.41 -3.22
CA GLY A 89 8.61 -15.46 -2.15
C GLY A 89 8.10 -16.10 -0.86
N GLU A 90 7.34 -17.18 -0.96
CA GLU A 90 6.84 -17.92 0.20
C GLU A 90 7.98 -18.64 0.95
N THR A 91 8.92 -19.23 0.22
CA THR A 91 10.09 -19.88 0.81
C THR A 91 11.04 -18.88 1.49
N GLU A 92 11.28 -17.71 0.91
CA GLU A 92 12.15 -16.69 1.52
C GLU A 92 11.54 -16.08 2.80
N PHE A 93 10.23 -15.84 2.85
CA PHE A 93 9.56 -15.32 4.06
C PHE A 93 9.51 -16.36 5.19
N GLU A 94 9.24 -17.62 4.85
CA GLU A 94 9.22 -18.72 5.82
C GLU A 94 10.63 -19.01 6.37
N VAL A 95 11.65 -19.02 5.50
CA VAL A 95 13.06 -19.13 5.91
C VAL A 95 13.46 -17.96 6.78
N ALA A 96 13.13 -16.72 6.42
CA ALA A 96 13.45 -15.55 7.23
C ALA A 96 12.75 -15.57 8.60
N GLN A 97 11.50 -16.03 8.68
CA GLN A 97 10.80 -16.18 9.95
C GLN A 97 11.45 -17.26 10.83
N GLN A 98 11.79 -18.42 10.27
CA GLN A 98 12.47 -19.49 11.02
C GLN A 98 13.88 -19.07 11.47
N GLN A 99 14.63 -18.35 10.62
CA GLN A 99 15.95 -17.83 10.96
C GLN A 99 15.88 -16.80 12.09
N SER A 100 14.86 -15.94 12.10
CA SER A 100 14.63 -14.96 13.17
C SER A 100 14.29 -15.63 14.51
N ILE A 101 13.58 -16.75 14.50
CA ILE A 101 13.25 -17.50 15.72
C ILE A 101 14.52 -18.12 16.32
N LEU A 102 15.38 -18.71 15.48
CA LEU A 102 16.65 -19.29 15.92
C LEU A 102 17.63 -18.22 16.42
N ASP A 103 17.69 -17.05 15.79
CA ASP A 103 18.56 -15.95 16.26
C ASP A 103 18.10 -15.36 17.60
N GLU A 104 16.78 -15.25 17.81
CA GLU A 104 16.22 -14.77 19.09
C GLU A 104 16.46 -15.76 20.23
N GLU A 105 16.31 -17.07 19.99
CA GLU A 105 16.67 -18.13 20.95
C GLU A 105 18.16 -18.07 21.32
N LEU A 106 19.03 -17.92 20.32
CA LEU A 106 20.47 -17.77 20.54
C LEU A 106 20.80 -16.49 21.33
N ARG A 107 20.07 -15.40 21.11
CA ARG A 107 20.17 -14.18 21.94
C ARG A 107 19.73 -14.44 23.38
N GLN A 108 18.62 -15.13 23.60
CA GLN A 108 18.14 -15.46 24.96
C GLN A 108 19.13 -16.37 25.70
N GLN A 109 19.73 -17.35 25.02
CA GLN A 109 20.67 -18.26 25.66
C GLN A 109 21.98 -17.56 26.07
N ARG A 110 22.48 -16.62 25.27
CA ARG A 110 23.61 -15.76 25.65
C ARG A 110 23.30 -14.84 26.84
N VAL A 111 22.06 -14.38 26.96
CA VAL A 111 21.61 -13.57 28.11
C VAL A 111 21.59 -14.41 29.39
N ILE A 112 21.27 -15.69 29.30
CA ILE A 112 21.31 -16.62 30.45
C ILE A 112 22.76 -16.96 30.86
N GLU A 113 23.67 -17.07 29.89
CA GLU A 113 25.08 -17.41 30.14
C GLU A 113 25.87 -16.30 30.86
N LEU A 114 25.48 -15.03 30.70
CA LEU A 114 26.05 -13.88 31.42
C LEU A 114 25.56 -13.75 32.88
N VAL A 115 24.48 -14.45 33.28
CA VAL A 115 23.94 -14.44 34.64
C VAL A 115 24.66 -15.44 35.56
N VAL A 116 25.33 -16.45 35.01
CA VAL A 116 26.04 -17.49 35.79
C VAL A 116 27.54 -17.38 35.58
N GLY A 117 28.08 -16.19 35.86
CA GLY A 117 29.48 -15.85 35.61
C GLY A 117 30.21 -15.20 36.77
N ALA A 118 29.90 -15.49 38.04
CA ALA A 118 30.83 -15.31 39.16
C ALA A 118 30.34 -15.99 40.45
N SER A 119 31.17 -16.90 40.95
CA SER A 119 31.09 -17.65 42.19
C SER A 119 31.15 -16.77 43.46
N GLY A 120 30.43 -17.15 44.53
CA GLY A 120 30.72 -16.70 45.89
C GLY A 120 29.63 -17.00 46.93
N SER A 121 29.82 -18.08 47.70
CA SER A 121 28.96 -18.60 48.77
C SER A 121 28.64 -17.61 49.92
N ARG A 122 27.43 -17.72 50.54
CA ARG A 122 27.21 -18.00 52.00
C ARG A 122 25.76 -17.76 52.46
N SER A 123 25.20 -18.84 53.01
CA SER A 123 24.33 -18.99 54.19
C SER A 123 23.06 -18.14 54.41
N THR A 124 21.94 -18.88 54.50
CA THR A 124 20.94 -18.86 55.58
C THR A 124 20.10 -17.60 55.75
N THR A 125 18.78 -17.73 55.55
CA THR A 125 17.76 -17.27 56.51
C THR A 125 16.41 -17.92 56.16
N ASP A 126 15.88 -18.66 57.14
CA ASP A 126 14.51 -19.15 57.22
C ASP A 126 13.49 -18.05 56.91
N TYR A 127 12.40 -18.35 56.20
CA TYR A 127 11.05 -17.90 56.58
C TYR A 127 9.98 -18.66 55.76
N VAL A 128 9.43 -19.69 56.42
CA VAL A 128 8.01 -20.10 56.53
C VAL A 128 7.04 -19.71 55.39
N PRO A 129 6.33 -20.69 54.78
CA PRO A 129 5.22 -20.41 53.87
C PRO A 129 3.92 -20.18 54.66
N THR A 130 3.40 -18.96 54.67
CA THR A 130 2.05 -18.68 55.21
C THR A 130 1.03 -18.66 54.07
N THR A 131 0.23 -19.71 54.05
CA THR A 131 -1.07 -19.83 53.38
C THR A 131 -1.97 -18.64 53.69
N VAL A 132 -2.59 -18.01 52.68
CA VAL A 132 -3.90 -17.37 52.85
C VAL A 132 -4.79 -17.68 51.65
N LYS A 133 -5.98 -18.14 52.02
CA LYS A 133 -7.08 -18.71 51.27
C LYS A 133 -8.26 -17.73 51.38
N GLY A 134 -9.05 -17.59 50.31
CA GLY A 134 -10.36 -16.89 50.29
C GLY A 134 -10.41 -15.85 49.17
N VAL A 135 -11.15 -16.01 48.07
CA VAL A 135 -12.63 -16.10 47.93
C VAL A 135 -13.34 -14.96 48.64
N THR A 136 -13.82 -13.98 47.87
CA THR A 136 -15.20 -13.47 47.96
C THR A 136 -15.57 -12.65 46.72
N ASP A 137 -16.76 -12.97 46.24
CA ASP A 137 -17.57 -12.40 45.17
C ASP A 137 -17.96 -10.94 45.45
N GLY A 138 -18.26 -10.15 44.42
CA GLY A 138 -18.55 -8.72 44.58
C GLY A 138 -19.03 -8.03 43.29
N VAL A 139 -20.28 -8.29 42.93
CA VAL A 139 -21.09 -7.56 41.95
C VAL A 139 -21.15 -6.05 42.27
N SER A 140 -21.04 -5.19 41.26
CA SER A 140 -21.64 -3.85 41.27
C SER A 140 -22.05 -3.41 39.85
N LEU A 141 -23.34 -3.10 39.76
CA LEU A 141 -24.17 -2.68 38.64
C LEU A 141 -24.33 -1.15 38.65
N ALA A 142 -24.68 -0.56 37.49
CA ALA A 142 -25.14 0.83 37.19
C ALA A 142 -24.03 1.73 36.58
N ASP A 143 -24.22 2.54 35.53
CA ASP A 143 -25.39 3.05 34.77
C ASP A 143 -24.87 3.67 33.45
N PRO A 144 -25.51 3.51 32.27
CA PRO A 144 -25.26 4.34 31.09
C PRO A 144 -26.39 5.34 30.85
N ALA A 145 -26.19 6.61 31.24
CA ALA A 145 -27.13 7.67 30.92
C ALA A 145 -26.47 8.96 30.42
N SER A 146 -27.02 9.45 29.31
CA SER A 146 -26.94 10.81 28.76
C SER A 146 -25.71 11.15 27.90
N SER A 147 -25.80 11.78 26.73
CA SER A 147 -26.82 12.72 26.25
C SER A 147 -26.87 12.78 24.72
N ARG A 148 -28.10 12.86 24.21
CA ARG A 148 -28.46 13.31 22.86
C ARG A 148 -27.85 14.68 22.54
N GLN A 149 -27.47 14.87 21.28
CA GLN A 149 -27.24 16.17 20.64
C GLN A 149 -28.21 16.26 19.45
N PRO A 150 -29.16 17.21 19.41
CA PRO A 150 -29.91 17.55 18.20
C PRO A 150 -29.28 18.76 17.48
N ASP A 151 -29.33 18.73 16.14
CA ASP A 151 -28.82 19.73 15.21
C ASP A 151 -29.52 21.11 15.30
N PRO A 152 -28.89 22.21 14.83
CA PRO A 152 -29.44 23.56 14.88
C PRO A 152 -30.43 23.86 13.73
N PRO A 153 -31.38 24.80 13.91
CA PRO A 153 -32.28 25.22 12.84
C PRO A 153 -31.61 26.18 11.85
N THR A 154 -31.94 25.99 10.58
CA THR A 154 -31.67 26.90 9.46
C THR A 154 -32.51 28.18 9.57
N SER A 155 -31.88 29.34 9.39
CA SER A 155 -32.50 30.52 8.79
C SER A 155 -31.46 31.43 8.19
#